data_AF-A0A162RDR2-F1
#
_entry.id   AF-A0A162RDR2-F1
#
_cell.length_a   1.000
_cell.length_b   1.000
_cell.length_c   1.000
_cell.angle_alpha   90.00
_cell.angle_beta   90.00
_cell.angle_gamma   90.00
#
_symmetry.space_group_name_H-M   'P 1'
#
loop_
_entity.id
_entity.type
_entity.pdbx_description
1 polymer ?
#
loop_
_entity_poly.entity_id
_entity_poly.type
_entity_poly.pdbx_seq_one_letter_code
_entity_poly.pdbx_strand_id
1 'polypeptide(L)'
;MGNEVPENHVQAWFFCILLAEIPALAKRNGYWPGRGMRKLYLYASLGALLLGFTACSPRLTGTWNVQRFEVIKQGESGLSINNVGTMEFRRNGKGEKNIQYSILGITKFDNLPFDWVQHGNSITISGNNTDFAKTWIVIRDKRRYQQWKSTDGANTVQVIELSR
;
A
#
# COMPACT_ATOMS: atom_id res chain seq x y z
N MET A 1 -4.38 0.29 -27.65
CA MET A 1 -4.20 -1.17 -27.80
C MET A 1 -2.97 -1.54 -26.99
N GLY A 2 -3.15 -2.29 -25.90
CA GLY A 2 -2.06 -2.66 -24.99
C GLY A 2 -2.59 -2.82 -23.56
N ASN A 3 -3.38 -3.87 -23.33
CA ASN A 3 -3.82 -4.24 -21.99
C ASN A 3 -2.74 -5.12 -21.37
N GLU A 4 -1.87 -4.54 -20.56
CA GLU A 4 -0.99 -5.33 -19.69
C GLU A 4 -1.79 -5.81 -18.48
N VAL A 5 -1.99 -7.12 -18.43
CA VAL A 5 -2.62 -7.83 -17.32
C VAL A 5 -1.62 -7.83 -16.15
N PRO A 6 -2.03 -7.40 -14.94
CA PRO A 6 -1.12 -7.33 -13.80
C PRO A 6 -0.67 -8.74 -13.37
N GLU A 7 0.66 -8.97 -13.36
CA GLU A 7 1.37 -10.25 -13.11
C GLU A 7 0.97 -10.99 -11.81
N ASN A 8 0.35 -10.29 -10.88
CA ASN A 8 -0.22 -10.84 -9.65
C ASN A 8 -1.45 -11.73 -9.88
N HIS A 9 -2.07 -11.70 -11.06
CA HIS A 9 -3.12 -12.66 -11.43
C HIS A 9 -2.57 -14.02 -11.92
N VAL A 10 -1.33 -14.08 -12.42
CA VAL A 10 -0.76 -15.32 -12.99
C VAL A 10 -0.26 -16.25 -11.89
N GLN A 11 0.26 -15.72 -10.78
CA GLN A 11 0.72 -16.54 -9.65
C GLN A 11 -0.43 -17.22 -8.89
N ALA A 12 -1.61 -16.60 -8.84
CA ALA A 12 -2.80 -17.22 -8.23
C ALA A 12 -3.36 -18.37 -9.09
N TRP A 13 -3.26 -18.26 -10.43
CA TRP A 13 -3.72 -19.32 -11.34
C TRP A 13 -2.80 -20.54 -11.36
N PHE A 14 -1.48 -20.35 -11.27
CA PHE A 14 -0.53 -21.47 -11.17
C PHE A 14 -0.69 -22.29 -9.89
N PHE A 15 -1.03 -21.65 -8.76
CA PHE A 15 -1.27 -22.38 -7.50
C PHE A 15 -2.59 -23.15 -7.49
N CYS A 16 -3.62 -22.71 -8.24
CA CYS A 16 -4.88 -23.45 -8.36
C CYS A 16 -4.76 -24.71 -9.24
N ILE A 17 -3.89 -24.71 -10.26
CA ILE A 17 -3.72 -25.89 -11.14
C ILE A 17 -2.86 -26.96 -10.47
N LEU A 18 -1.88 -26.60 -9.64
CA LEU A 18 -1.00 -27.58 -8.99
C LEU A 18 -1.68 -28.42 -7.88
N LEU A 19 -2.81 -27.96 -7.32
CA LEU A 19 -3.55 -28.68 -6.28
C LEU A 19 -4.65 -29.61 -6.82
N ALA A 20 -5.03 -29.50 -8.09
CA ALA A 20 -6.08 -30.32 -8.70
C ALA A 20 -5.58 -31.60 -9.39
N GLU A 21 -4.29 -31.70 -9.74
CA GLU A 21 -3.76 -32.84 -10.52
C GLU A 21 -3.18 -33.97 -9.66
N ILE A 22 -2.80 -33.71 -8.41
CA ILE A 22 -2.21 -34.72 -7.52
C ILE A 22 -3.18 -35.91 -7.22
N PRO A 23 -4.50 -35.70 -7.01
CA PRO A 23 -5.42 -36.82 -6.79
C PRO A 23 -5.71 -37.63 -8.07
N ALA A 24 -5.68 -36.99 -9.24
CA ALA A 24 -6.01 -37.62 -10.53
C ALA A 24 -4.89 -38.57 -11.00
N LEU A 25 -3.63 -38.20 -10.76
CA LEU A 25 -2.46 -39.03 -11.05
C LEU A 25 -2.37 -40.27 -10.14
N ALA A 26 -2.70 -40.15 -8.85
CA ALA A 26 -2.70 -41.28 -7.91
C ALA A 26 -3.73 -42.36 -8.28
N LYS A 27 -4.89 -41.96 -8.83
CA LYS A 27 -5.95 -42.88 -9.26
C LYS A 27 -5.59 -43.64 -10.55
N ARG A 28 -4.81 -43.04 -11.44
CA ARG A 28 -4.38 -43.65 -12.72
C ARG A 28 -3.30 -44.73 -12.53
N ASN A 29 -2.49 -44.64 -11.46
CA ASN A 29 -1.39 -45.58 -11.17
C ASN A 29 -1.70 -46.60 -10.06
N GLY A 30 -2.97 -46.78 -9.67
CA GLY A 30 -3.37 -47.82 -8.70
C GLY A 30 -2.91 -47.59 -7.26
N TYR A 31 -2.41 -46.40 -6.92
CA TYR A 31 -1.97 -46.07 -5.58
C TYR A 31 -3.18 -45.65 -4.72
N TRP A 32 -3.79 -46.62 -4.04
CA TRP A 32 -4.75 -46.34 -2.98
C TRP A 32 -4.01 -46.24 -1.64
N PRO A 33 -3.95 -45.05 -1.01
CA PRO A 33 -3.41 -44.96 0.33
C PRO A 33 -4.33 -45.71 1.31
N GLY A 34 -3.75 -46.68 2.03
CA GLY A 34 -4.44 -47.42 3.09
C GLY A 34 -5.07 -46.50 4.14
N ARG A 35 -6.03 -47.04 4.92
CA ARG A 35 -6.93 -46.31 5.83
C ARG A 35 -6.25 -45.28 6.76
N GLY A 36 -4.96 -45.45 7.09
CA GLY A 36 -4.15 -44.51 7.87
C GLY A 36 -3.64 -43.26 7.10
N MET A 37 -3.32 -43.38 5.81
CA MET A 37 -2.81 -42.28 4.99
C MET A 37 -3.88 -41.23 4.64
N ARG A 38 -5.17 -41.61 4.67
CA ARG A 38 -6.29 -40.67 4.47
C ARG A 38 -6.37 -39.60 5.55
N LYS A 39 -6.04 -39.95 6.80
CA LYS A 39 -5.96 -39.00 7.92
C LYS A 39 -4.79 -38.04 7.74
N LEU A 40 -3.64 -38.54 7.29
CA LEU A 40 -2.45 -37.73 7.02
C LEU A 40 -2.70 -36.67 5.94
N TYR A 41 -3.39 -37.04 4.86
CA TYR A 41 -3.80 -36.10 3.80
C TYR A 41 -4.81 -35.06 4.29
N LEU A 42 -5.80 -35.47 5.11
CA LEU A 42 -6.74 -34.54 5.73
C LEU A 42 -6.02 -33.52 6.63
N TYR A 43 -5.09 -33.97 7.49
CA TYR A 43 -4.30 -33.06 8.33
C TYR A 43 -3.37 -32.16 7.52
N ALA A 44 -2.74 -32.67 6.46
CA ALA A 44 -1.90 -31.87 5.56
C ALA A 44 -2.71 -30.80 4.80
N SER A 45 -3.91 -31.15 4.32
CA SER A 45 -4.82 -30.18 3.68
C SER A 45 -5.35 -29.11 4.63
N LEU A 46 -5.62 -29.47 5.90
CA LEU A 46 -6.08 -28.53 6.93
C LEU A 46 -4.94 -27.60 7.37
N GLY A 47 -3.70 -28.08 7.41
CA GLY A 47 -2.52 -27.27 7.68
C GLY A 47 -2.20 -26.25 6.57
N ALA A 48 -2.39 -26.62 5.31
CA ALA A 48 -2.19 -25.71 4.17
C ALA A 48 -3.21 -24.56 4.13
N LEU A 49 -4.45 -24.79 4.59
CA LEU A 49 -5.49 -23.76 4.64
C LEU A 49 -5.23 -22.69 5.71
N LEU A 50 -4.51 -23.02 6.78
CA LEU A 50 -4.19 -22.10 7.88
C LEU A 50 -2.99 -21.18 7.58
N LEU A 51 -2.15 -21.52 6.60
CA LEU A 51 -0.97 -20.72 6.23
C LEU A 51 -1.28 -19.61 5.19
N GLY A 52 -2.50 -19.56 4.66
CA GLY A 52 -2.90 -18.62 3.60
C GLY A 52 -3.23 -17.20 4.04
N PHE A 53 -3.25 -16.89 5.34
CA PHE A 53 -3.79 -15.61 5.85
C PHE A 53 -2.75 -14.59 6.34
N THR A 54 -1.46 -14.77 6.07
CA THR A 54 -0.50 -13.66 6.28
C THR A 54 -0.60 -12.66 5.14
N ALA A 55 -1.76 -12.01 5.01
CA ALA A 55 -1.93 -10.88 4.12
C ALA A 55 -0.97 -9.78 4.59
N CYS A 56 0.06 -9.52 3.78
CA CYS A 56 1.03 -8.46 3.98
C CYS A 56 0.28 -7.12 3.95
N SER A 57 -0.14 -6.62 5.12
CA SER A 57 -0.82 -5.33 5.18
C SER A 57 0.17 -4.23 4.84
N PRO A 58 -0.16 -3.28 3.94
CA PRO A 58 0.73 -2.18 3.62
C PRO A 58 1.16 -1.45 4.89
N ARG A 59 2.48 -1.24 5.05
CA ARG A 59 3.07 -0.54 6.22
C ARG A 59 2.51 0.86 6.43
N LEU A 60 1.90 1.42 5.39
CA LEU A 60 1.21 2.71 5.40
C LEU A 60 -0.05 2.73 6.28
N THR A 61 -0.73 1.60 6.48
CA THR A 61 -2.07 1.59 7.09
C THR A 61 -2.09 2.04 8.55
N GLY A 62 -3.05 2.92 8.91
CA GLY A 62 -3.24 3.59 10.21
C GLY A 62 -3.01 5.11 10.17
N THR A 63 -2.97 5.76 11.34
CA THR A 63 -2.82 7.22 11.48
C THR A 63 -1.36 7.66 11.53
N TRP A 64 -1.01 8.72 10.80
CA TRP A 64 0.33 9.32 10.79
C TRP A 64 0.24 10.80 11.13
N ASN A 65 1.20 11.29 11.91
CA ASN A 65 1.42 12.73 12.08
C ASN A 65 2.22 13.24 10.88
N VAL A 66 1.71 14.29 10.23
CA VAL A 66 2.43 15.06 9.21
C VAL A 66 3.38 16.01 9.95
N GLN A 67 4.58 15.50 10.26
CA GLN A 67 5.57 16.24 11.04
C GLN A 67 6.10 17.44 10.27
N ARG A 68 6.30 17.28 8.96
CA ARG A 68 6.86 18.33 8.11
C ARG A 68 6.20 18.30 6.73
N PHE A 69 5.85 19.48 6.23
CA PHE A 69 5.48 19.74 4.85
C PHE A 69 6.38 20.84 4.31
N GLU A 70 7.08 20.56 3.22
CA GLU A 70 8.03 21.48 2.62
C GLU A 70 7.76 21.65 1.13
N VAL A 71 7.83 22.90 0.66
CA VAL A 71 7.73 23.27 -0.75
C VAL A 71 9.03 23.96 -1.15
N ILE A 72 9.73 23.36 -2.11
CA ILE A 72 11.00 23.84 -2.65
C ILE A 72 10.76 24.25 -4.09
N LYS A 73 10.91 25.54 -4.39
CA LYS A 73 10.89 26.06 -5.76
C LYS A 73 12.31 26.34 -6.23
N GLN A 74 12.64 26.00 -7.47
CA GLN A 74 13.97 26.31 -8.01
C GLN A 74 14.27 27.80 -7.93
N GLY A 75 15.45 28.15 -7.43
CA GLY A 75 15.91 29.53 -7.28
C GLY A 75 15.37 30.28 -6.04
N GLU A 76 14.48 29.66 -5.26
CA GLU A 76 13.92 30.24 -4.03
C GLU A 76 14.34 29.44 -2.78
N SER A 77 14.30 30.08 -1.61
CA SER A 77 14.43 29.36 -0.34
C SER A 77 13.18 28.52 -0.08
N GLY A 78 13.36 27.25 0.29
CA GLY A 78 12.25 26.35 0.58
C GLY A 78 11.39 26.84 1.75
N LEU A 79 10.07 26.66 1.63
CA LEU A 79 9.12 26.93 2.71
C LEU A 79 8.81 25.63 3.43
N SER A 80 9.13 25.55 4.72
CA SER A 80 8.89 24.36 5.55
C SER A 80 7.98 24.71 6.72
N ILE A 81 6.98 23.85 6.96
CA ILE A 81 6.09 23.94 8.11
C ILE A 81 6.14 22.63 8.87
N ASN A 82 6.08 22.73 10.19
CA ASN A 82 6.07 21.58 11.08
C ASN A 82 4.68 21.39 11.70
N ASN A 83 4.37 20.14 12.09
CA ASN A 83 3.15 19.75 12.81
C ASN A 83 1.87 20.18 12.09
N VAL A 84 1.76 19.77 10.83
CA VAL A 84 0.69 20.16 9.90
C VAL A 84 -0.64 19.47 10.20
N GLY A 85 -0.60 18.35 10.93
CA GLY A 85 -1.79 17.60 11.35
C GLY A 85 -1.60 16.10 11.20
N THR A 86 -2.68 15.39 10.88
CA THR A 86 -2.69 13.93 10.77
C THR A 86 -3.34 13.42 9.48
N MET A 87 -2.89 12.26 9.00
CA MET A 87 -3.51 11.51 7.92
C MET A 87 -3.73 10.06 8.33
N GLU A 88 -4.95 9.54 8.16
CA GLU A 88 -5.32 8.14 8.37
C GLU A 88 -5.41 7.41 7.03
N PHE A 89 -4.71 6.28 6.90
CA PHE A 89 -4.78 5.40 5.73
C PHE A 89 -5.45 4.08 6.10
N ARG A 90 -6.66 3.84 5.58
CA ARG A 90 -7.42 2.60 5.83
C ARG A 90 -7.09 1.55 4.78
N ARG A 91 -7.13 0.27 5.19
CA ARG A 91 -6.79 -0.89 4.34
C ARG A 91 -7.64 -1.00 3.06
N ASN A 92 -8.81 -0.39 3.03
CA ASN A 92 -9.73 -0.39 1.89
C ASN A 92 -9.39 0.68 0.83
N GLY A 93 -8.24 1.33 0.91
CA GLY A 93 -7.85 2.40 -0.02
C GLY A 93 -8.53 3.74 0.26
N LYS A 94 -9.23 3.89 1.39
CA LYS A 94 -9.78 5.17 1.85
C LYS A 94 -8.85 5.81 2.88
N GLY A 95 -8.97 7.11 3.06
CA GLY A 95 -8.28 7.85 4.09
C GLY A 95 -8.99 9.13 4.49
N GLU A 96 -8.60 9.65 5.64
CA GLU A 96 -9.08 10.89 6.22
C GLU A 96 -7.89 11.74 6.63
N LYS A 97 -8.06 13.05 6.64
CA LYS A 97 -7.03 14.00 7.04
C LYS A 97 -7.64 14.97 8.03
N ASN A 98 -6.80 15.45 8.93
CA ASN A 98 -7.09 16.55 9.82
C ASN A 98 -5.87 17.45 9.77
N ILE A 99 -5.88 18.40 8.85
CA ILE A 99 -4.73 19.21 8.51
C ILE A 99 -5.06 20.68 8.67
N GLN A 100 -4.21 21.39 9.39
CA GLN A 100 -4.28 22.82 9.57
C GLN A 100 -2.87 23.40 9.58
N TYR A 101 -2.59 24.33 8.66
CA TYR A 101 -1.29 24.99 8.60
C TYR A 101 -1.40 26.36 7.95
N SER A 102 -0.39 27.20 8.20
CA SER A 102 -0.32 28.55 7.62
C SER A 102 0.96 28.73 6.81
N ILE A 103 0.83 29.07 5.53
CA ILE A 103 1.94 29.47 4.64
C ILE A 103 1.73 30.93 4.28
N LEU A 104 2.74 31.77 4.50
CA LEU A 104 2.72 33.19 4.10
C LEU A 104 1.46 33.93 4.58
N GLY A 105 1.03 33.67 5.82
CA GLY A 105 -0.14 34.29 6.44
C GLY A 105 -1.50 33.71 6.00
N ILE A 106 -1.53 32.77 5.05
CA ILE A 106 -2.75 32.09 4.62
C ILE A 106 -2.89 30.77 5.37
N THR A 107 -3.93 30.67 6.19
CA THR A 107 -4.30 29.43 6.89
C THR A 107 -5.14 28.54 5.99
N LYS A 108 -4.69 27.30 5.83
CA LYS A 108 -5.40 26.25 5.11
C LYS A 108 -5.94 25.23 6.10
N PHE A 109 -7.16 24.77 5.83
CA PHE A 109 -7.82 23.68 6.53
C PHE A 109 -8.15 22.59 5.51
N ASP A 110 -7.76 21.36 5.79
CA ASP A 110 -7.99 20.25 4.89
C ASP A 110 -8.39 18.99 5.66
N ASN A 111 -9.71 18.81 5.78
CA ASN A 111 -10.34 17.73 6.52
C ASN A 111 -11.18 16.81 5.61
N LEU A 112 -10.94 16.87 4.30
CA LEU A 112 -11.72 16.13 3.32
C LEU A 112 -11.25 14.66 3.24
N PRO A 113 -12.15 13.69 3.03
CA PRO A 113 -11.74 12.32 2.79
C PRO A 113 -10.97 12.21 1.46
N PHE A 114 -10.15 11.17 1.35
CA PHE A 114 -9.40 10.86 0.15
C PHE A 114 -9.37 9.36 -0.15
N ASP A 115 -9.05 9.03 -1.39
CA ASP A 115 -8.71 7.71 -1.88
C ASP A 115 -7.20 7.59 -2.00
N TRP A 116 -6.65 6.39 -1.80
CA TRP A 116 -5.24 6.14 -2.00
C TRP A 116 -4.96 4.74 -2.56
N VAL A 117 -3.90 4.65 -3.35
CA VAL A 117 -3.38 3.40 -3.90
C VAL A 117 -1.87 3.41 -3.80
N GLN A 118 -1.27 2.26 -3.47
CA GLN A 118 0.18 2.07 -3.46
C GLN A 118 0.62 1.17 -4.62
N HIS A 119 1.60 1.63 -5.39
CA HIS A 119 2.26 0.88 -6.45
C HIS A 119 3.77 0.91 -6.24
N GLY A 120 4.35 -0.21 -5.82
CA GLY A 120 5.78 -0.29 -5.47
C GLY A 120 6.14 0.72 -4.36
N ASN A 121 7.04 1.64 -4.67
CA ASN A 121 7.46 2.73 -3.78
C ASN A 121 6.66 4.03 -3.97
N SER A 122 5.58 4.02 -4.75
CA SER A 122 4.76 5.20 -5.00
C SER A 122 3.39 5.08 -4.34
N ILE A 123 2.89 6.18 -3.79
CA ILE A 123 1.58 6.31 -3.17
C ILE A 123 0.82 7.40 -3.92
N THR A 124 -0.27 7.05 -4.57
CA THR A 124 -1.16 8.00 -5.22
C THR A 124 -2.30 8.33 -4.27
N ILE A 125 -2.48 9.61 -3.97
CA ILE A 125 -3.64 10.10 -3.23
C ILE A 125 -4.55 10.85 -4.20
N SER A 126 -5.81 10.46 -4.24
CA SER A 126 -6.85 11.04 -5.10
C SER A 126 -7.96 11.63 -4.23
N GLY A 127 -8.50 12.77 -4.62
CA GLY A 127 -9.55 13.46 -3.88
C GLY A 127 -9.69 14.90 -4.36
N ASN A 128 -10.48 15.70 -3.65
CA ASN A 128 -10.64 17.12 -3.95
C ASN A 128 -9.26 17.81 -3.96
N ASN A 129 -9.08 18.74 -4.92
CA ASN A 129 -7.83 19.41 -5.28
C ASN A 129 -7.11 20.04 -4.06
N THR A 130 -6.32 19.23 -3.39
CA THR A 130 -5.64 19.54 -2.13
C THR A 130 -4.15 19.35 -2.33
N ASP A 131 -3.31 20.00 -1.52
CA ASP A 131 -1.86 19.94 -1.72
C ASP A 131 -1.29 18.50 -1.59
N PHE A 132 -2.07 17.59 -0.99
CA PHE A 132 -1.73 16.19 -0.81
C PHE A 132 -2.26 15.26 -1.92
N ALA A 133 -3.20 15.71 -2.75
CA ALA A 133 -3.81 14.92 -3.84
C ALA A 133 -2.87 14.84 -5.06
N LYS A 134 -1.91 13.91 -5.00
CA LYS A 134 -0.90 13.67 -6.02
C LYS A 134 -0.25 12.30 -5.83
N THR A 135 0.62 11.94 -6.77
CA THR A 135 1.51 10.80 -6.62
C THR A 135 2.76 11.20 -5.85
N TRP A 136 3.04 10.44 -4.79
CA TRP A 136 4.17 10.59 -3.90
C TRP A 136 5.13 9.43 -4.07
N ILE A 137 6.42 9.72 -4.20
CA ILE A 137 7.49 8.73 -4.21
C ILE A 137 8.02 8.59 -2.78
N VAL A 138 7.95 7.39 -2.22
CA VAL A 138 8.48 7.06 -0.90
C VAL A 138 10.00 6.94 -0.98
N ILE A 139 10.70 7.88 -0.35
CA ILE A 139 12.17 7.93 -0.30
C ILE A 139 12.69 7.13 0.89
N ARG A 140 11.98 7.17 2.01
CA ARG A 140 12.30 6.39 3.21
C ARG A 140 11.03 5.72 3.73
N ASP A 141 11.09 4.41 3.95
CA ASP A 141 10.04 3.61 4.57
C ASP A 141 10.59 2.89 5.81
N LYS A 142 10.31 3.44 7.00
CA LYS A 142 10.59 2.81 8.29
C LYS A 142 9.27 2.61 9.04
N ARG A 143 9.27 1.67 9.98
CA ARG A 143 8.09 1.29 10.79
C ARG A 143 7.32 2.47 11.42
N ARG A 144 8.02 3.55 11.78
CA ARG A 144 7.46 4.74 12.45
C ARG A 144 7.83 6.06 11.79
N TYR A 145 8.44 5.99 10.61
CA TYR A 145 8.88 7.19 9.90
C TYR A 145 8.82 6.94 8.41
N GLN A 146 8.22 7.86 7.67
CA GLN A 146 8.31 7.87 6.22
C GLN A 146 8.64 9.26 5.71
N GLN A 147 9.38 9.31 4.60
CA GLN A 147 9.67 10.55 3.88
C GLN A 147 9.26 10.36 2.44
N TRP A 148 8.37 11.22 1.94
CA TRP A 148 7.90 11.16 0.57
C TRP A 148 8.23 12.44 -0.18
N LYS A 149 8.35 12.32 -1.49
CA LYS A 149 8.57 13.44 -2.40
C LYS A 149 7.59 13.41 -3.56
N SER A 150 7.18 14.59 -4.01
CA SER A 150 6.45 14.75 -5.26
C SER A 150 6.99 15.95 -6.02
N THR A 151 6.86 15.94 -7.33
CA THR A 151 7.26 17.04 -8.21
C THR A 151 6.11 17.36 -9.15
N ASP A 152 5.97 18.63 -9.51
CA ASP A 152 5.04 19.06 -10.57
C ASP A 152 5.60 18.83 -11.99
N GLY A 153 6.81 18.28 -12.10
CA GLY A 153 7.49 18.05 -13.38
C GLY A 153 8.11 19.29 -13.99
N ALA A 154 7.98 20.45 -13.33
CA ALA A 154 8.61 21.70 -13.71
C ALA A 154 9.68 22.05 -12.68
N ASN A 155 9.32 22.90 -11.70
CA ASN A 155 10.29 23.58 -10.84
C ASN A 155 9.96 23.47 -9.36
N THR A 156 8.92 22.73 -8.98
CA THR A 156 8.49 22.60 -7.58
C THR A 156 8.64 21.17 -7.09
N VAL A 157 9.42 21.00 -6.03
CA VAL A 157 9.50 19.74 -5.27
C VAL A 157 8.79 19.93 -3.93
N GLN A 158 7.92 18.99 -3.61
CA GLN A 158 7.24 18.93 -2.33
C GLN A 158 7.77 17.73 -1.54
N VAL A 159 8.02 17.92 -0.26
CA VAL A 159 8.51 16.88 0.65
C VAL A 159 7.55 16.78 1.83
N ILE A 160 7.19 15.56 2.19
CA ILE A 160 6.46 15.30 3.43
C ILE A 160 7.20 14.31 4.31
N GLU A 161 7.16 14.56 5.61
CA GLU A 161 7.67 13.64 6.62
C GLU A 161 6.54 13.22 7.54
N LEU A 162 6.35 11.90 7.64
CA LEU A 162 5.29 11.26 8.41
C LEU A 162 5.89 10.49 9.57
N SER A 163 5.22 10.51 10.72
CA SER A 163 5.65 9.76 11.90
C SER A 163 4.52 9.11 12.69
N ARG A 164 4.88 8.12 13.52
CA ARG A 164 4.04 7.44 14.50
C ARG A 164 4.73 7.24 15.83
#